data_AF-A0A4Q3L5A3-F1
#
_entry.id   AF-A0A4Q3L5A3-F1
#
_cell.length_a   1.000
_cell.length_b   1.000
_cell.length_c   1.000
_cell.angle_alpha   90.00
_cell.angle_beta   90.00
_cell.angle_gamma   90.00
#
_symmetry.space_group_name_H-M   'P 1'
#
loop_
_entity.id
_entity.type
_entity.pdbx_description
1 polymer ?
#
loop_
_entity_poly.entity_id
_entity_poly.type
_entity_poly.pdbx_seq_one_letter_code
_entity_poly.pdbx_strand_id
1 'polypeptide(L)'
;AASDAEMQAKATAMAAAGRVEWDIISPQFSELANLAPLLTDLGECAAIPAIKDALPNTCGRHGVLYLVGAQVLAYDTRAFKDNPPRTWADFWNVKDFPGRRSLSNSGGPFATIVSALIADGVPRDQLFPLDLDRAFRKLDQIRPHIQVWWRTGSQSSSMWESDDIQMALMWSGQAYATRKTGFPLAWSYEDNLANFGAWAILKNCPHPNAAMAFLNFYLGSAEGGAGFARDVGYASPNMAAAGLLTPAERETLITTPEIKAKLIDMDPAWVQANRNLTLERWKAWISS
;
A
#
# COMPACT_ATOMS: atom_id res chain seq x y z
N ALA A 1 11.47 0.43 10.41
CA ALA A 1 11.39 1.68 9.62
C ALA A 1 10.40 2.62 10.30
N ALA A 2 10.58 3.94 10.16
CA ALA A 2 9.58 4.91 10.59
C ALA A 2 8.28 4.73 9.80
N SER A 3 7.13 4.97 10.41
CA SER A 3 5.83 5.02 9.71
C SER A 3 5.80 6.16 8.69
N ASP A 4 4.89 6.09 7.71
CA ASP A 4 4.68 7.16 6.72
C ASP A 4 4.48 8.53 7.40
N ALA A 5 3.71 8.56 8.49
CA ALA A 5 3.44 9.78 9.26
C ALA A 5 4.71 10.35 9.92
N GLU A 6 5.57 9.49 10.48
CA GLU A 6 6.85 9.91 11.07
C GLU A 6 7.83 10.42 10.01
N MET A 7 7.88 9.77 8.84
CA MET A 7 8.68 10.24 7.70
C MET A 7 8.24 11.64 7.26
N GLN A 8 6.94 11.86 7.08
CA GLN A 8 6.38 13.16 6.68
C GLN A 8 6.63 14.24 7.73
N ALA A 9 6.46 13.92 9.02
CA ALA A 9 6.73 14.84 10.11
C ALA A 9 8.21 15.27 10.14
N LYS A 10 9.13 14.31 9.97
CA LYS A 10 10.58 14.59 9.90
C LYS A 10 10.95 15.44 8.67
N ALA A 11 10.40 15.12 7.50
CA ALA A 11 10.61 15.91 6.29
C ALA A 11 10.13 17.36 6.46
N THR A 12 8.96 17.54 7.08
CA THR A 12 8.41 18.87 7.40
C THR A 12 9.30 19.62 8.40
N ALA A 13 9.78 18.96 9.45
CA ALA A 13 10.66 19.56 10.45
C ALA A 13 11.99 20.03 9.84
N MET A 14 12.61 19.20 8.99
CA MET A 14 13.84 19.57 8.26
C MET A 14 13.63 20.79 7.36
N ALA A 15 12.52 20.83 6.61
CA ALA A 15 12.18 21.94 5.74
C ALA A 15 11.93 23.23 6.55
N ALA A 16 11.19 23.16 7.66
CA ALA A 16 10.93 24.29 8.53
C ALA A 16 12.20 24.83 9.21
N ALA A 17 13.17 23.95 9.52
CA ALA A 17 14.46 24.33 10.08
C ALA A 17 15.43 24.92 9.03
N GLY A 18 15.06 24.91 7.74
CA GLY A 18 15.95 25.33 6.65
C GLY A 18 17.20 24.44 6.48
N ARG A 19 17.18 23.23 7.06
CA ARG A 19 18.30 22.28 7.06
C ARG A 19 17.78 20.90 6.67
N VAL A 20 17.71 20.67 5.37
CA VAL A 20 17.33 19.37 4.80
C VAL A 20 18.55 18.47 4.73
N GLU A 21 18.49 17.33 5.42
CA GLU A 21 19.59 16.35 5.50
C GLU A 21 19.33 15.11 4.63
N TRP A 22 18.08 14.87 4.23
CA TRP A 22 17.70 13.75 3.36
C TRP A 22 17.54 14.19 1.91
N ASP A 23 17.86 13.29 0.99
CA ASP A 23 17.69 13.51 -0.44
C ASP A 23 16.33 13.05 -0.97
N ILE A 24 15.99 11.80 -0.66
CA ILE A 24 14.82 11.11 -1.17
C ILE A 24 13.98 10.62 0.01
N ILE A 25 12.66 10.75 -0.11
CA ILE A 25 11.68 10.09 0.76
C ILE A 25 10.79 9.15 -0.05
N SER A 26 10.14 8.21 0.63
CA SER A 26 9.27 7.20 0.01
C SER A 26 7.81 7.27 0.49
N PRO A 27 7.06 8.33 0.15
CA PRO A 27 5.64 8.39 0.47
C PRO A 27 4.82 7.42 -0.39
N GLN A 28 3.54 7.26 -0.05
CA GLN A 28 2.58 6.71 -1.01
C GLN A 28 2.42 7.68 -2.18
N PHE A 29 2.19 7.14 -3.38
CA PHE A 29 2.07 7.94 -4.60
C PHE A 29 0.90 8.93 -4.54
N SER A 30 -0.19 8.56 -3.87
CA SER A 30 -1.34 9.41 -3.59
C SER A 30 -1.02 10.63 -2.70
N GLU A 31 0.09 10.62 -1.95
CA GLU A 31 0.47 11.71 -1.06
C GLU A 31 1.36 12.77 -1.73
N LEU A 32 1.84 12.52 -2.96
CA LEU A 32 2.76 13.44 -3.63
C LEU A 32 2.21 14.86 -3.76
N ALA A 33 0.92 15.01 -4.08
CA ALA A 33 0.26 16.31 -4.18
C ALA A 33 0.20 17.05 -2.83
N ASN A 34 -0.05 16.34 -1.73
CA ASN A 34 -0.10 16.92 -0.39
C ASN A 34 1.28 17.35 0.09
N LEU A 35 2.31 16.59 -0.31
CA LEU A 35 3.71 16.85 0.04
C LEU A 35 4.41 17.80 -0.94
N ALA A 36 3.73 18.27 -1.99
CA ALA A 36 4.30 19.16 -3.01
C ALA A 36 5.06 20.39 -2.46
N PRO A 37 4.67 21.02 -1.34
CA PRO A 37 5.46 22.09 -0.74
C PRO A 37 6.88 21.66 -0.34
N LEU A 38 7.07 20.39 0.04
CA LEU A 38 8.33 19.80 0.48
C LEU A 38 9.14 19.15 -0.64
N LEU A 39 8.53 18.88 -1.79
CA LEU A 39 9.09 18.02 -2.85
C LEU A 39 9.51 18.78 -4.10
N THR A 40 10.65 18.43 -4.67
CA THR A 40 11.10 18.96 -5.96
C THR A 40 10.05 18.71 -7.04
N ASP A 41 9.77 19.72 -7.85
CA ASP A 41 8.88 19.60 -9.01
C ASP A 41 9.67 18.98 -10.17
N LEU A 42 9.29 17.76 -10.55
CA LEU A 42 9.86 17.01 -11.67
C LEU A 42 9.16 17.30 -13.00
N GLY A 43 8.07 18.09 -13.00
CA GLY A 43 7.22 18.34 -14.16
C GLY A 43 6.68 17.03 -14.74
N GLU A 44 6.81 16.86 -16.06
CA GLU A 44 6.47 15.62 -16.77
C GLU A 44 7.59 14.56 -16.72
N CYS A 45 8.50 14.66 -15.74
CA CYS A 45 9.64 13.77 -15.55
C CYS A 45 10.60 13.68 -16.76
N ALA A 46 10.61 14.66 -17.66
CA ALA A 46 11.44 14.66 -18.87
C ALA A 46 12.96 14.60 -18.59
N ALA A 47 13.38 15.04 -17.40
CA ALA A 47 14.77 14.94 -16.93
C ALA A 47 15.17 13.52 -16.48
N ILE A 48 14.26 12.53 -16.55
CA ILE A 48 14.47 11.13 -16.22
C ILE A 48 14.30 10.30 -17.50
N PRO A 49 15.34 10.12 -18.34
CA PRO A 49 15.23 9.40 -19.60
C PRO A 49 14.60 7.99 -19.51
N ALA A 50 14.83 7.28 -18.40
CA ALA A 50 14.28 5.95 -18.14
C ALA A 50 12.75 5.92 -17.93
N ILE A 51 12.07 7.08 -17.81
CA ILE A 51 10.61 7.12 -17.65
C ILE A 51 9.87 6.47 -18.81
N LYS A 52 10.47 6.47 -20.01
CA LYS A 52 9.92 5.82 -21.22
C LYS A 52 9.81 4.30 -21.10
N ASP A 53 10.63 3.69 -20.23
CA ASP A 53 10.69 2.24 -20.01
C ASP A 53 9.79 1.82 -18.83
N ALA A 54 9.14 2.78 -18.17
CA ALA A 54 8.29 2.56 -17.00
C ALA A 54 6.81 2.43 -17.37
N LEU A 55 6.02 1.86 -16.46
CA LEU A 55 4.57 1.72 -16.58
C LEU A 55 3.91 3.08 -16.82
N PRO A 56 2.76 3.12 -17.53
CA PRO A 56 1.94 4.33 -17.63
C PRO A 56 1.63 4.91 -16.24
N ASN A 57 1.55 6.23 -16.15
CA ASN A 57 1.31 6.99 -14.90
C ASN A 57 2.40 6.83 -13.82
N THR A 58 3.60 6.38 -14.19
CA THR A 58 4.75 6.36 -13.27
C THR A 58 5.15 7.77 -12.80
N CYS A 59 4.98 8.81 -13.62
CA CYS A 59 5.31 10.19 -13.23
C CYS A 59 4.13 10.85 -12.49
N GLY A 60 4.37 11.33 -11.26
CA GLY A 60 3.38 11.99 -10.40
C GLY A 60 3.66 13.48 -10.15
N ARG A 61 4.34 14.17 -11.06
CA ARG A 61 4.90 15.54 -10.97
C ARG A 61 5.93 15.78 -9.86
N HIS A 62 5.71 15.32 -8.64
CA HIS A 62 6.60 15.50 -7.49
C HIS A 62 7.34 14.21 -7.07
N GLY A 63 7.19 13.15 -7.86
CA GLY A 63 7.81 11.87 -7.61
C GLY A 63 7.51 10.87 -8.72
N VAL A 64 8.14 9.71 -8.64
CA VAL A 64 7.95 8.59 -9.57
C VAL A 64 7.52 7.34 -8.81
N LEU A 65 6.67 6.50 -9.40
CA LEU A 65 6.39 5.17 -8.83
C LEU A 65 7.70 4.41 -8.63
N TYR A 66 7.82 3.72 -7.50
CA TYR A 66 8.92 2.77 -7.27
C TYR A 66 8.44 1.36 -6.98
N LEU A 67 7.25 1.20 -6.40
CA LEU A 67 6.64 -0.09 -6.19
C LEU A 67 5.16 -0.07 -6.54
N VAL A 68 4.68 -1.22 -6.97
CA VAL A 68 3.28 -1.49 -7.26
C VAL A 68 2.89 -2.80 -6.55
N GLY A 69 1.92 -2.71 -5.63
CA GLY A 69 1.44 -3.82 -4.79
C GLY A 69 -0.04 -3.69 -4.49
N ALA A 70 -0.56 -4.45 -3.52
CA ALA A 70 -1.94 -4.29 -3.04
C ALA A 70 -2.02 -4.37 -1.51
N GLN A 71 -3.14 -3.92 -0.97
CA GLN A 71 -3.56 -4.17 0.42
C GLN A 71 -4.49 -5.39 0.42
N VAL A 72 -3.94 -6.56 0.69
CA VAL A 72 -4.57 -7.88 0.52
C VAL A 72 -5.17 -8.40 1.82
N LEU A 73 -6.15 -9.29 1.68
CA LEU A 73 -6.60 -10.18 2.75
C LEU A 73 -5.62 -11.35 2.89
N ALA A 74 -4.79 -11.34 3.92
CA ALA A 74 -3.88 -12.43 4.26
C ALA A 74 -4.46 -13.32 5.36
N TYR A 75 -4.13 -14.61 5.35
CA TYR A 75 -4.64 -15.60 6.30
C TYR A 75 -3.65 -16.76 6.56
N ASP A 76 -3.71 -17.33 7.76
CA ASP A 76 -2.97 -18.53 8.15
C ASP A 76 -3.64 -19.78 7.54
N THR A 77 -2.92 -20.51 6.69
CA THR A 77 -3.46 -21.70 6.02
C THR A 77 -3.68 -22.87 6.97
N ARG A 78 -3.02 -22.91 8.14
CA ARG A 78 -3.25 -23.94 9.17
C ARG A 78 -4.60 -23.75 9.86
N ALA A 79 -5.02 -22.50 10.05
CA ALA A 79 -6.25 -22.14 10.73
C ALA A 79 -7.48 -22.47 9.88
N PHE A 80 -7.41 -22.20 8.57
CA PHE A 80 -8.57 -22.31 7.69
C PHE A 80 -8.56 -23.52 6.75
N LYS A 81 -7.41 -24.19 6.57
CA LYS A 81 -7.25 -25.42 5.78
C LYS A 81 -7.97 -25.32 4.42
N ASP A 82 -8.99 -26.16 4.22
CA ASP A 82 -9.74 -26.27 2.96
C ASP A 82 -10.82 -25.20 2.77
N ASN A 83 -11.09 -24.39 3.80
CA ASN A 83 -12.07 -23.30 3.77
C ASN A 83 -11.45 -21.92 4.11
N PRO A 84 -10.50 -21.41 3.30
CA PRO A 84 -9.86 -20.13 3.54
C PRO A 84 -10.80 -18.94 3.28
N PRO A 85 -10.68 -17.82 4.03
CA PRO A 85 -11.40 -16.60 3.72
C PRO A 85 -10.89 -16.01 2.40
N ARG A 86 -11.80 -15.62 1.51
CA ARG A 86 -11.47 -15.11 0.18
C ARG A 86 -11.92 -13.67 -0.03
N THR A 87 -12.97 -13.25 0.68
CA THR A 87 -13.61 -11.95 0.53
C THR A 87 -13.59 -11.15 1.82
N TRP A 88 -13.83 -9.84 1.74
CA TRP A 88 -14.01 -9.03 2.95
C TRP A 88 -15.28 -9.42 3.74
N ALA A 89 -16.29 -10.01 3.09
CA ALA A 89 -17.42 -10.60 3.80
C ALA A 89 -17.00 -11.79 4.69
N ASP A 90 -16.11 -12.66 4.20
CA ASP A 90 -15.53 -13.75 4.99
C ASP A 90 -14.72 -13.22 6.17
N PHE A 91 -13.94 -12.14 5.95
CA PHE A 91 -13.22 -11.49 7.03
C PHE A 91 -14.18 -10.98 8.13
N TRP A 92 -15.35 -10.44 7.79
CA TRP A 92 -16.35 -10.02 8.79
C TRP A 92 -17.15 -11.17 9.40
N ASN A 93 -17.16 -12.36 8.78
CA ASN A 93 -17.89 -13.52 9.27
C ASN A 93 -17.10 -14.27 10.35
N VAL A 94 -17.15 -13.75 11.57
CA VAL A 94 -16.46 -14.30 12.75
C VAL A 94 -16.95 -15.69 13.18
N LYS A 95 -18.16 -16.08 12.75
CA LYS A 95 -18.76 -17.36 13.08
C LYS A 95 -18.14 -18.48 12.25
N ASP A 96 -18.09 -18.29 10.94
CA ASP A 96 -17.62 -19.34 10.02
C ASP A 96 -16.09 -19.29 9.81
N PHE A 97 -15.49 -18.12 10.04
CA PHE A 97 -14.05 -17.92 10.04
C PHE A 97 -13.58 -17.41 11.41
N PRO A 98 -13.55 -18.28 12.45
CA PRO A 98 -13.12 -17.88 13.79
C PRO A 98 -11.64 -17.49 13.80
N GLY A 99 -11.28 -16.59 14.71
CA GLY A 99 -9.89 -16.16 14.90
C GLY A 99 -9.77 -14.66 15.14
N ARG A 100 -8.66 -14.26 15.73
CA ARG A 100 -8.29 -12.87 15.91
C ARG A 100 -7.87 -12.25 14.58
N ARG A 101 -8.18 -10.97 14.42
CA ARG A 101 -8.02 -10.22 13.17
C ARG A 101 -7.13 -9.00 13.36
N SER A 102 -6.64 -8.48 12.25
CA SER A 102 -5.87 -7.24 12.22
C SER A 102 -6.22 -6.39 11.00
N LEU A 103 -6.30 -5.07 11.21
CA LEU A 103 -6.58 -4.07 10.17
C LEU A 103 -5.54 -2.94 10.22
N SER A 104 -5.44 -2.17 9.15
CA SER A 104 -4.45 -1.11 9.04
C SER A 104 -4.90 0.16 9.76
N ASN A 105 -3.95 0.77 10.47
CA ASN A 105 -3.95 2.18 10.87
C ASN A 105 -2.61 2.83 10.42
N SER A 106 -2.12 2.41 9.26
CA SER A 106 -0.89 2.90 8.64
C SER A 106 -1.20 3.94 7.57
N GLY A 107 -0.99 5.22 7.89
CA GLY A 107 -1.19 6.31 6.94
C GLY A 107 -2.66 6.61 6.68
N GLY A 108 -3.11 6.50 5.42
CA GLY A 108 -4.49 6.75 5.02
C GLY A 108 -5.43 5.55 5.31
N PRO A 109 -6.66 5.77 5.81
CA PRO A 109 -7.58 4.71 6.23
C PRO A 109 -8.36 4.06 5.08
N PHE A 110 -8.06 4.43 3.82
CA PHE A 110 -8.90 4.12 2.67
C PHE A 110 -9.11 2.62 2.46
N ALA A 111 -8.06 1.80 2.52
CA ALA A 111 -8.26 0.36 2.37
C ALA A 111 -9.15 -0.22 3.46
N THR A 112 -8.99 0.21 4.71
CA THR A 112 -9.81 -0.29 5.81
C THR A 112 -11.28 0.14 5.67
N ILE A 113 -11.52 1.38 5.25
CA ILE A 113 -12.87 1.90 4.96
C ILE A 113 -13.50 1.15 3.78
N VAL A 114 -12.76 0.98 2.69
CA VAL A 114 -13.22 0.29 1.48
C VAL A 114 -13.52 -1.18 1.78
N SER A 115 -12.62 -1.89 2.48
CA SER A 115 -12.86 -3.27 2.91
C SER A 115 -14.14 -3.41 3.74
N ALA A 116 -14.43 -2.45 4.61
CA ALA A 116 -15.67 -2.46 5.39
C ALA A 116 -16.91 -2.27 4.49
N LEU A 117 -16.88 -1.36 3.52
CA LEU A 117 -18.00 -1.17 2.57
C LEU A 117 -18.24 -2.41 1.70
N ILE A 118 -17.17 -3.02 1.19
CA ILE A 118 -17.26 -4.29 0.44
C ILE A 118 -17.82 -5.41 1.33
N ALA A 119 -17.35 -5.54 2.58
CA ALA A 119 -17.88 -6.49 3.54
C ALA A 119 -19.36 -6.26 3.89
N ASP A 120 -19.85 -5.04 3.69
CA ASP A 120 -21.25 -4.66 3.84
C ASP A 120 -22.06 -4.79 2.54
N GLY A 121 -21.49 -5.38 1.49
CA GLY A 121 -22.16 -5.69 0.24
C GLY A 121 -22.25 -4.52 -0.74
N VAL A 122 -21.48 -3.44 -0.55
CA VAL A 122 -21.36 -2.39 -1.57
C VAL A 122 -20.63 -2.96 -2.78
N PRO A 123 -21.21 -2.90 -4.00
CA PRO A 123 -20.51 -3.31 -5.21
C PRO A 123 -19.26 -2.46 -5.46
N ARG A 124 -18.18 -3.07 -5.95
CA ARG A 124 -16.90 -2.39 -6.22
C ARG A 124 -17.04 -1.17 -7.15
N ASP A 125 -17.97 -1.22 -8.11
CA ASP A 125 -18.25 -0.18 -9.09
C ASP A 125 -19.20 0.92 -8.58
N GLN A 126 -19.67 0.80 -7.33
CA GLN A 126 -20.57 1.75 -6.66
C GLN A 126 -19.99 2.27 -5.34
N LEU A 127 -18.68 2.13 -5.13
CA LEU A 127 -18.02 2.57 -3.89
C LEU A 127 -18.01 4.09 -3.73
N PHE A 128 -17.86 4.85 -4.83
CA PHE A 128 -17.67 6.29 -4.78
C PHE A 128 -18.98 7.05 -5.12
N PRO A 129 -19.31 8.12 -4.37
CA PRO A 129 -18.62 8.65 -3.20
C PRO A 129 -18.69 7.70 -1.98
N LEU A 130 -17.61 7.57 -1.20
CA LEU A 130 -17.60 6.64 -0.05
C LEU A 130 -18.62 7.06 1.01
N ASP A 131 -19.51 6.13 1.39
CA ASP A 131 -20.40 6.28 2.55
C ASP A 131 -19.62 6.01 3.85
N LEU A 132 -19.01 7.06 4.39
CA LEU A 132 -18.19 6.97 5.60
C LEU A 132 -19.00 6.54 6.84
N ASP A 133 -20.29 6.92 6.93
CA ASP A 133 -21.14 6.53 8.05
C ASP A 133 -21.41 5.02 8.04
N ARG A 134 -21.70 4.47 6.87
CA ARG A 134 -21.87 3.02 6.68
C ARG A 134 -20.58 2.27 6.96
N ALA A 135 -19.44 2.77 6.47
CA ALA A 135 -18.14 2.17 6.72
C ALA A 135 -17.83 2.09 8.23
N PHE A 136 -18.01 3.19 8.98
CA PHE A 136 -17.73 3.18 10.42
C PHE A 136 -18.68 2.29 11.21
N ARG A 137 -19.99 2.28 10.89
CA ARG A 137 -20.92 1.30 11.50
C ARG A 137 -20.50 -0.14 11.26
N LYS A 138 -19.97 -0.45 10.08
CA LYS A 138 -19.49 -1.79 9.75
C LYS A 138 -18.17 -2.11 10.48
N LEU A 139 -17.29 -1.13 10.63
CA LEU A 139 -16.06 -1.26 11.41
C LEU A 139 -16.35 -1.46 12.91
N ASP A 140 -17.37 -0.81 13.46
CA ASP A 140 -17.81 -1.03 14.86
C ASP A 140 -18.17 -2.49 15.12
N GLN A 141 -18.80 -3.17 14.15
CA GLN A 141 -19.19 -4.58 14.27
C GLN A 141 -17.97 -5.51 14.41
N ILE A 142 -16.88 -5.24 13.69
CA ILE A 142 -15.68 -6.10 13.71
C ILE A 142 -14.67 -5.69 14.78
N ARG A 143 -14.75 -4.45 15.28
CA ARG A 143 -13.78 -3.87 16.21
C ARG A 143 -13.45 -4.76 17.42
N PRO A 144 -14.41 -5.43 18.09
CA PRO A 144 -14.11 -6.34 19.20
C PRO A 144 -13.23 -7.54 18.83
N HIS A 145 -13.14 -7.87 17.53
CA HIS A 145 -12.37 -8.99 17.00
C HIS A 145 -11.02 -8.56 16.43
N ILE A 146 -10.73 -7.25 16.37
CA ILE A 146 -9.46 -6.71 15.91
C ILE A 146 -8.48 -6.66 17.09
N GLN A 147 -7.45 -7.49 17.06
CA GLN A 147 -6.41 -7.56 18.10
C GLN A 147 -5.42 -6.40 17.97
N VAL A 148 -5.06 -6.05 16.73
CA VAL A 148 -4.07 -5.01 16.44
C VAL A 148 -4.54 -4.15 15.27
N TRP A 149 -4.41 -2.85 15.42
CA TRP A 149 -4.50 -1.87 14.34
C TRP A 149 -3.08 -1.47 13.94
N TRP A 150 -2.50 -2.16 12.96
CA TRP A 150 -1.07 -2.03 12.67
C TRP A 150 -0.72 -0.70 12.00
N ARG A 151 0.44 -0.15 12.35
CA ARG A 151 0.91 1.16 11.89
C ARG A 151 2.17 1.08 11.02
N THR A 152 2.80 -0.09 10.98
CA THR A 152 4.01 -0.35 10.19
C THR A 152 3.94 -1.73 9.55
N GLY A 153 4.64 -1.91 8.43
CA GLY A 153 4.74 -3.22 7.79
C GLY A 153 5.38 -4.28 8.69
N SER A 154 6.41 -3.92 9.46
CA SER A 154 7.03 -4.84 10.43
C SER A 154 6.06 -5.30 11.52
N GLN A 155 5.20 -4.39 12.01
CA GLN A 155 4.16 -4.76 12.98
C GLN A 155 3.15 -5.72 12.35
N SER A 156 2.80 -5.52 11.07
CA SER A 156 1.90 -6.44 10.34
C SER A 156 2.48 -7.84 10.17
N SER A 157 3.82 -7.99 10.14
CA SER A 157 4.47 -9.29 10.04
C SER A 157 4.67 -9.96 11.41
N SER A 158 5.07 -9.20 12.44
CA SER A 158 5.38 -9.79 13.76
C SER A 158 4.18 -10.40 14.48
N MET A 159 2.96 -9.93 14.17
CA MET A 159 1.72 -10.45 14.78
C MET A 159 1.34 -11.88 14.38
N TRP A 160 1.93 -12.41 13.30
CA TRP A 160 1.75 -13.81 12.90
C TRP A 160 2.60 -14.76 13.74
N GLU A 161 3.82 -14.34 14.09
CA GLU A 161 4.78 -15.15 14.85
C GLU A 161 4.29 -15.44 16.27
N SER A 162 3.53 -14.52 16.87
CA SER A 162 2.92 -14.69 18.19
C SER A 162 1.62 -15.49 18.20
N ASP A 163 1.14 -15.96 17.04
CA ASP A 163 -0.18 -16.60 16.87
C ASP A 163 -1.34 -15.71 17.40
N ASP A 164 -1.11 -14.40 17.41
CA ASP A 164 -2.06 -13.41 17.91
C ASP A 164 -3.21 -13.17 16.94
N ILE A 165 -3.05 -13.53 15.66
CA ILE A 165 -4.04 -13.34 14.60
C ILE A 165 -4.08 -14.53 13.64
N GLN A 166 -5.23 -14.74 13.00
CA GLN A 166 -5.41 -15.76 11.97
C GLN A 166 -5.65 -15.14 10.58
N MET A 167 -6.11 -13.89 10.51
CA MET A 167 -6.30 -13.16 9.25
C MET A 167 -6.07 -11.67 9.42
N ALA A 168 -5.63 -10.98 8.36
CA ALA A 168 -5.39 -9.55 8.38
C ALA A 168 -5.53 -8.89 7.01
N LEU A 169 -5.82 -7.59 7.01
CA LEU A 169 -5.45 -6.72 5.91
C LEU A 169 -3.94 -6.45 5.99
N MET A 170 -3.18 -6.76 4.94
CA MET A 170 -1.73 -6.57 4.87
C MET A 170 -1.29 -5.97 3.55
N TRP A 171 -0.12 -5.33 3.51
CA TRP A 171 0.53 -5.07 2.22
C TRP A 171 1.04 -6.39 1.61
N SER A 172 0.82 -6.58 0.30
CA SER A 172 1.13 -7.83 -0.40
C SER A 172 2.59 -8.26 -0.26
N GLY A 173 3.54 -7.33 -0.33
CA GLY A 173 4.96 -7.65 -0.13
C GLY A 173 5.30 -8.02 1.32
N GLN A 174 4.55 -7.54 2.31
CA GLN A 174 4.71 -8.00 3.70
C GLN A 174 4.13 -9.39 3.91
N ALA A 175 3.00 -9.71 3.28
CA ALA A 175 2.47 -11.07 3.26
C ALA A 175 3.48 -12.02 2.57
N TYR A 176 4.06 -11.60 1.44
CA TYR A 176 5.10 -12.33 0.74
C TYR A 176 6.36 -12.56 1.60
N ALA A 177 6.88 -11.50 2.23
CA ALA A 177 8.03 -11.58 3.12
C ALA A 177 7.77 -12.51 4.32
N THR A 178 6.57 -12.44 4.90
CA THR A 178 6.14 -13.31 6.00
C THR A 178 6.07 -14.77 5.53
N ARG A 179 5.55 -15.06 4.33
CA ARG A 179 5.58 -16.41 3.76
C ARG A 179 7.01 -16.93 3.57
N LYS A 180 7.96 -16.06 3.19
CA LYS A 180 9.38 -16.42 3.00
C LYS A 180 10.10 -16.79 4.30
N THR A 181 9.59 -16.42 5.47
CA THR A 181 10.15 -16.89 6.74
C THR A 181 9.82 -18.36 7.04
N GLY A 182 8.93 -18.97 6.23
CA GLY A 182 8.40 -20.31 6.45
C GLY A 182 7.05 -20.31 7.17
N PHE A 183 6.52 -19.15 7.58
CA PHE A 183 5.17 -19.08 8.11
C PHE A 183 4.15 -19.47 7.02
N PRO A 184 3.16 -20.32 7.32
CA PRO A 184 2.18 -20.83 6.36
C PRO A 184 1.10 -19.79 6.04
N LEU A 185 1.51 -18.69 5.41
CA LEU A 185 0.64 -17.60 4.99
C LEU A 185 0.18 -17.74 3.53
N ALA A 186 -1.09 -17.46 3.28
CA ALA A 186 -1.63 -17.19 1.95
C ALA A 186 -2.44 -15.90 1.96
N TRP A 187 -2.87 -15.44 0.78
CA TRP A 187 -3.68 -14.23 0.65
C TRP A 187 -4.62 -14.30 -0.55
N SER A 188 -5.67 -13.48 -0.50
CA SER A 188 -6.62 -13.24 -1.57
C SER A 188 -6.41 -11.85 -2.18
N TYR A 189 -6.60 -11.74 -3.49
CA TYR A 189 -6.61 -10.47 -4.22
C TYR A 189 -8.02 -9.92 -4.48
N GLU A 190 -9.08 -10.64 -4.14
CA GLU A 190 -10.46 -10.23 -4.39
C GLU A 190 -10.83 -8.93 -3.65
N ASP A 191 -11.33 -7.94 -4.40
CA ASP A 191 -11.84 -6.66 -3.93
C ASP A 191 -10.85 -5.90 -3.03
N ASN A 192 -9.58 -5.85 -3.42
CA ASN A 192 -8.52 -5.15 -2.69
C ASN A 192 -8.13 -3.83 -3.35
N LEU A 193 -7.58 -2.90 -2.56
CA LEU A 193 -6.97 -1.68 -3.09
C LEU A 193 -5.55 -1.96 -3.59
N ALA A 194 -5.21 -1.39 -4.73
CA ALA A 194 -3.81 -1.27 -5.14
C ALA A 194 -3.05 -0.33 -4.19
N ASN A 195 -1.77 -0.61 -3.99
CA ASN A 195 -0.85 0.14 -3.15
C ASN A 195 0.34 0.59 -4.01
N PHE A 196 0.62 1.89 -3.98
CA PHE A 196 1.61 2.51 -4.84
C PHE A 196 2.57 3.33 -3.99
N GLY A 197 3.85 2.96 -4.01
CA GLY A 197 4.91 3.74 -3.38
C GLY A 197 5.59 4.64 -4.39
N ALA A 198 6.00 5.84 -3.96
CA ALA A 198 6.74 6.79 -4.78
C ALA A 198 8.14 7.07 -4.24
N TRP A 199 9.13 7.25 -5.12
CA TRP A 199 10.34 7.98 -4.78
C TRP A 199 10.09 9.46 -5.04
N ALA A 200 10.38 10.30 -4.04
CA ALA A 200 10.22 11.74 -4.15
C ALA A 200 11.46 12.46 -3.61
N ILE A 201 11.97 13.44 -4.35
CA ILE A 201 13.16 14.21 -3.97
C ILE A 201 12.71 15.39 -3.12
N LEU A 202 13.34 15.59 -1.96
CA LEU A 202 13.06 16.77 -1.13
C LEU A 202 13.62 18.04 -1.78
N LYS A 203 12.88 19.15 -1.67
CA LYS A 203 13.41 20.47 -2.05
C LYS A 203 14.63 20.79 -1.18
N ASN A 204 15.61 21.46 -1.78
CA ASN A 204 16.84 21.89 -1.11
C ASN A 204 17.63 20.74 -0.46
N CYS A 205 17.50 19.51 -0.98
CA CYS A 205 18.31 18.39 -0.53
C CYS A 205 19.80 18.60 -0.81
N PRO A 206 20.69 17.94 -0.05
CA PRO A 206 22.13 18.11 -0.21
C PRO A 206 22.69 17.57 -1.54
N HIS A 207 22.05 16.57 -2.17
CA HIS A 207 22.55 15.89 -3.37
C HIS A 207 21.49 15.72 -4.47
N PRO A 208 20.93 16.81 -5.03
CA PRO A 208 19.82 16.75 -5.99
C PRO A 208 20.18 15.99 -7.28
N ASN A 209 21.41 16.15 -7.78
CA ASN A 209 21.87 15.46 -8.99
C ASN A 209 22.02 13.94 -8.77
N ALA A 210 22.51 13.53 -7.59
CA ALA A 210 22.63 12.12 -7.25
C ALA A 210 21.23 11.50 -7.05
N ALA A 211 20.31 12.24 -6.44
CA ALA A 211 18.93 11.81 -6.30
C ALA A 211 18.25 11.58 -7.66
N MET A 212 18.38 12.54 -8.59
CA MET A 212 17.87 12.40 -9.97
C MET A 212 18.51 11.21 -10.71
N ALA A 213 19.82 11.02 -10.56
CA ALA A 213 20.52 9.89 -11.15
C ALA A 213 20.01 8.55 -10.58
N PHE A 214 19.73 8.48 -9.27
CA PHE A 214 19.14 7.30 -8.64
C PHE A 214 17.74 7.00 -9.18
N LEU A 215 16.87 7.99 -9.31
CA LEU A 215 15.53 7.81 -9.89
C LEU A 215 15.63 7.23 -11.31
N ASN A 216 16.52 7.78 -12.14
CA ASN A 216 16.75 7.28 -13.50
C ASN A 216 17.31 5.85 -13.51
N PHE A 217 18.29 5.55 -12.65
CA PHE A 217 18.86 4.21 -12.51
C PHE A 217 17.79 3.19 -12.09
N TYR A 218 16.98 3.52 -11.08
CA TYR A 218 15.96 2.64 -10.54
C TYR A 218 14.92 2.26 -11.61
N LEU A 219 14.44 3.26 -12.36
CA LEU A 219 13.46 3.04 -13.43
C LEU A 219 14.07 2.33 -14.65
N GLY A 220 15.35 2.54 -14.94
CA GLY A 220 16.01 2.01 -16.14
C GLY A 220 16.52 0.57 -16.02
N SER A 221 16.57 0.00 -14.81
CA SER A 221 17.12 -1.34 -14.59
C SER A 221 16.05 -2.42 -14.56
N ALA A 222 15.84 -3.12 -15.69
CA ALA A 222 14.93 -4.26 -15.76
C ALA A 222 15.37 -5.41 -14.85
N GLU A 223 16.67 -5.74 -14.84
CA GLU A 223 17.23 -6.76 -13.95
C GLU A 223 17.11 -6.37 -12.48
N GLY A 224 17.38 -5.11 -12.14
CA GLY A 224 17.19 -4.59 -10.78
C GLY A 224 15.72 -4.64 -10.36
N GLY A 225 14.80 -4.28 -11.26
CA GLY A 225 13.36 -4.39 -11.03
C GLY A 225 12.89 -5.83 -10.83
N ALA A 226 13.45 -6.78 -11.58
CA ALA A 226 13.16 -8.20 -11.40
C ALA A 226 13.74 -8.72 -10.07
N GLY A 227 14.98 -8.34 -9.72
CA GLY A 227 15.58 -8.65 -8.42
C GLY A 227 14.72 -8.14 -7.26
N PHE A 228 14.29 -6.88 -7.32
CA PHE A 228 13.37 -6.28 -6.36
C PHE A 228 12.09 -7.13 -6.21
N ALA A 229 11.44 -7.51 -7.31
CA ALA A 229 10.25 -8.33 -7.28
C ALA A 229 10.46 -9.70 -6.61
N ARG A 230 11.58 -10.38 -6.88
CA ARG A 230 11.94 -11.67 -6.24
C ARG A 230 12.21 -11.54 -4.75
N ASP A 231 12.79 -10.42 -4.34
CA ASP A 231 13.19 -10.23 -2.96
C ASP A 231 12.00 -9.83 -2.08
N VAL A 232 11.16 -8.91 -2.57
CA VAL A 232 10.11 -8.26 -1.75
C VAL A 232 8.68 -8.51 -2.19
N GLY A 233 8.43 -9.15 -3.34
CA GLY A 233 7.08 -9.51 -3.79
C GLY A 233 6.23 -8.31 -4.26
N TYR A 234 6.87 -7.22 -4.65
CA TYR A 234 6.22 -6.06 -5.29
C TYR A 234 6.64 -5.96 -6.75
N ALA A 235 5.75 -5.44 -7.60
CA ALA A 235 6.11 -5.15 -8.97
C ALA A 235 6.97 -3.88 -9.03
N SER A 236 8.02 -3.95 -9.86
CA SER A 236 8.78 -2.78 -10.30
C SER A 236 7.97 -1.99 -11.34
N PRO A 237 8.11 -0.66 -11.38
CA PRO A 237 7.55 0.16 -12.45
C PRO A 237 8.20 -0.07 -13.81
N ASN A 238 9.37 -0.71 -13.91
CA ASN A 238 9.99 -1.02 -15.20
C ASN A 238 9.18 -2.10 -15.95
N MET A 239 8.73 -1.80 -17.18
CA MET A 239 7.83 -2.70 -17.94
C MET A 239 8.49 -4.02 -18.34
N ALA A 240 9.82 -4.03 -18.52
CA ALA A 240 10.55 -5.23 -18.91
C ALA A 240 10.86 -6.16 -17.73
N ALA A 241 10.83 -5.66 -16.48
CA ALA A 241 11.18 -6.43 -15.29
C ALA A 241 10.33 -7.70 -15.13
N ALA A 242 9.03 -7.61 -15.38
CA ALA A 242 8.12 -8.75 -15.27
C ALA A 242 8.46 -9.89 -16.25
N GLY A 243 9.05 -9.58 -17.41
CA GLY A 243 9.48 -10.57 -18.40
C GLY A 243 10.69 -11.40 -17.96
N LEU A 244 11.41 -10.97 -16.92
CA LEU A 244 12.59 -11.65 -16.37
C LEU A 244 12.25 -12.54 -15.15
N LEU A 245 10.97 -12.71 -14.86
CA LEU A 245 10.47 -13.49 -13.73
C LEU A 245 9.87 -14.80 -14.22
N THR A 246 10.05 -15.84 -13.41
CA THR A 246 9.38 -17.13 -13.59
C THR A 246 7.86 -16.98 -13.42
N PRO A 247 7.04 -17.93 -13.93
CA PRO A 247 5.60 -17.94 -13.69
C PRO A 247 5.24 -17.83 -12.20
N ALA A 248 5.90 -18.61 -11.34
CA ALA A 248 5.66 -18.60 -9.89
C ALA A 248 5.99 -17.26 -9.21
N GLU A 249 7.02 -16.56 -9.67
CA GLU A 249 7.35 -15.22 -9.16
C GLU A 249 6.28 -14.19 -9.58
N ARG A 250 5.74 -14.32 -10.79
CA ARG A 250 4.71 -13.41 -11.34
C ARG A 250 3.36 -13.53 -10.64
N GLU A 251 3.04 -14.65 -10.00
CA GLU A 251 1.79 -14.84 -9.24
C GLU A 251 1.63 -13.84 -8.08
N THR A 252 2.73 -13.22 -7.65
CA THR A 252 2.73 -12.21 -6.60
C THR A 252 2.52 -10.79 -7.12
N LEU A 253 2.62 -10.58 -8.44
CA LEU A 253 2.61 -9.26 -9.04
C LEU A 253 1.22 -8.81 -9.45
N ILE A 254 0.78 -7.70 -8.88
CA ILE A 254 -0.56 -7.16 -9.16
C ILE A 254 -0.73 -6.55 -10.55
N THR A 255 0.37 -6.44 -11.32
CA THR A 255 0.41 -5.88 -12.66
C THR A 255 -0.03 -6.88 -13.74
N THR A 256 -0.29 -8.14 -13.38
CA THR A 256 -0.90 -9.11 -14.30
C THR A 256 -2.38 -8.76 -14.55
N PRO A 257 -2.91 -8.98 -15.77
CA PRO A 257 -4.33 -8.70 -16.06
C PRO A 257 -5.29 -9.43 -15.11
N GLU A 258 -4.95 -10.65 -14.73
CA GLU A 258 -5.75 -11.52 -13.86
C GLU A 258 -5.90 -10.94 -12.44
N ILE A 259 -4.81 -10.45 -11.84
CA ILE A 259 -4.87 -9.86 -10.51
C ILE A 259 -5.46 -8.45 -10.59
N LYS A 260 -5.08 -7.67 -11.60
CA LYS A 260 -5.61 -6.31 -11.80
C LYS A 260 -7.14 -6.30 -11.89
N ALA A 261 -7.74 -7.29 -12.56
CA ALA A 261 -9.20 -7.40 -12.68
C ALA A 261 -9.95 -7.65 -11.36
N LYS A 262 -9.24 -8.05 -10.30
CA LYS A 262 -9.77 -8.28 -8.95
C LYS A 262 -9.64 -7.08 -8.03
N LEU A 263 -8.82 -6.10 -8.41
CA LEU A 263 -8.59 -4.92 -7.60
C LEU A 263 -9.70 -3.89 -7.79
N ILE A 264 -9.87 -3.04 -6.79
CA ILE A 264 -10.78 -1.91 -6.80
C ILE A 264 -10.07 -0.71 -7.42
N ASP A 265 -10.73 -0.10 -8.39
CA ASP A 265 -10.33 1.19 -8.94
C ASP A 265 -10.78 2.30 -7.98
N MET A 266 -9.81 3.01 -7.40
CA MET A 266 -10.09 4.20 -6.61
C MET A 266 -10.46 5.38 -7.50
N ASP A 267 -11.38 6.23 -7.03
CA ASP A 267 -11.60 7.56 -7.62
C ASP A 267 -10.55 8.56 -7.08
N PRO A 268 -9.50 8.92 -7.85
CA PRO A 268 -8.45 9.81 -7.37
C PRO A 268 -8.96 11.23 -7.10
N ALA A 269 -9.96 11.70 -7.86
CA ALA A 269 -10.50 13.05 -7.71
C ALA A 269 -11.33 13.14 -6.41
N TRP A 270 -12.18 12.14 -6.15
CA TRP A 270 -12.93 12.08 -4.90
C TRP A 270 -11.98 11.95 -3.70
N VAL A 271 -10.97 11.08 -3.79
CA VAL A 271 -9.99 10.87 -2.72
C VAL A 271 -9.25 12.15 -2.40
N GLN A 272 -8.76 12.87 -3.42
CA GLN A 272 -8.10 14.15 -3.24
C GLN A 272 -9.02 15.19 -2.58
N ALA A 273 -10.25 15.33 -3.07
CA ALA A 273 -11.20 16.31 -2.55
C ALA A 273 -11.67 16.01 -1.11
N ASN A 274 -11.77 14.74 -0.73
CA ASN A 274 -12.34 14.29 0.54
C ASN A 274 -11.29 13.77 1.53
N ARG A 275 -10.00 13.91 1.23
CA ARG A 275 -8.92 13.32 2.02
C ARG A 275 -8.92 13.79 3.47
N ASN A 276 -8.95 15.11 3.67
CA ASN A 276 -8.85 15.71 5.01
C ASN A 276 -10.06 15.33 5.86
N LEU A 277 -11.26 15.45 5.30
CA LEU A 277 -12.49 15.00 5.95
C LEU A 277 -12.41 13.52 6.36
N THR A 278 -11.97 12.65 5.44
CA THR A 278 -11.84 11.21 5.70
C THR A 278 -10.84 10.93 6.82
N LEU A 279 -9.71 11.62 6.84
CA LEU A 279 -8.69 11.50 7.89
C LEU A 279 -9.19 11.98 9.25
N GLU A 280 -9.87 13.12 9.30
CA GLU A 280 -10.41 13.67 10.54
C GLU A 280 -11.44 12.71 11.14
N ARG A 281 -12.37 12.21 10.31
CA ARG A 281 -13.37 11.25 10.75
C ARG A 281 -12.76 9.92 11.19
N TRP A 282 -11.75 9.42 10.48
CA TRP A 282 -11.01 8.23 10.90
C TRP A 282 -10.34 8.41 12.24
N LYS A 283 -9.62 9.53 12.45
CA LYS A 283 -8.95 9.82 13.72
C LYS A 283 -9.94 9.89 14.88
N ALA A 284 -11.09 10.54 14.68
CA ALA A 284 -12.14 10.58 15.68
C ALA A 284 -12.67 9.17 16.02
N TRP A 285 -12.94 8.34 15.01
CA TRP A 285 -13.46 6.98 15.19
C TRP A 285 -12.45 6.01 15.83
N ILE A 286 -11.21 5.98 15.35
CA ILE A 286 -10.20 5.01 15.83
C ILE A 286 -9.78 5.27 17.29
N SER A 287 -10.00 6.49 17.79
CA SER A 287 -9.65 6.91 19.15
C SER A 287 -10.80 6.85 20.16
N SER A 288 -12.04 6.62 19.73
CA SER A 288 -13.21 6.47 20.61
C SER A 288 -13.25 5.08 21.21
#